data_AF-A0A8B6XPI3-F1
#
_entry.id   AF-A0A8B6XPI3-F1
#
_cell.length_a   1.000
_cell.length_b   1.000
_cell.length_c   1.000
_cell.angle_alpha   90.00
_cell.angle_beta   90.00
_cell.angle_gamma   90.00
#
_symmetry.space_group_name_H-M   'P 1'
#
loop_
_entity.id
_entity.type
_entity.pdbx_description
1 polymer ?
#
loop_
_entity_poly.entity_id
_entity_poly.type
_entity_poly.pdbx_seq_one_letter_code
_entity_poly.pdbx_strand_id
1 'polypeptide(L)'
;MHSFFCLIFATICNICIGSHLNLEIQDGKHDCLYMEKFIGDRMNIVIQLLYGAPKVLFTLFSPHNEIILINEEMSSLTLDENVHIPGAYALCFNNTYGYSRNAIVGINYDAHLDNSLKGQLQQRIMLDKRRLAESIMKQNKPSIMIIPRVVKKEEQDSYIMNAPDMNKLRSYEPVKDNSTETFLQEKAVLISINLDRMYDFINVHKYKTSLHLNLQEDNKSYVTNFSSFLCVSIVVSGYLQVVILKSFFYKRLTLKI
;
A
#
# COMPACT_ATOMS: atom_id res chain seq x y z
N MET A 1 -42.34 4.94 5.44
CA MET A 1 -41.37 5.34 4.39
C MET A 1 -39.98 5.64 4.95
N HIS A 2 -39.80 6.49 5.98
CA HIS A 2 -38.47 6.89 6.48
C HIS A 2 -37.46 5.73 6.73
N SER A 3 -37.91 4.60 7.30
CA SER A 3 -37.05 3.44 7.59
C SER A 3 -36.26 2.89 6.38
N PHE A 4 -36.73 3.09 5.15
CA PHE A 4 -36.03 2.60 3.95
C PHE A 4 -34.87 3.53 3.53
N PHE A 5 -35.02 4.84 3.76
CA PHE A 5 -33.95 5.82 3.53
C PHE A 5 -32.80 5.64 4.52
N CYS A 6 -33.11 5.36 5.79
CA CYS A 6 -32.08 5.10 6.81
C CYS A 6 -31.20 3.88 6.48
N LEU A 7 -31.78 2.81 5.92
CA LEU A 7 -31.03 1.62 5.51
C LEU A 7 -30.06 1.92 4.36
N ILE A 8 -30.51 2.62 3.32
CA ILE A 8 -29.66 3.00 2.18
C ILE A 8 -28.51 3.90 2.65
N PHE A 9 -28.79 4.90 3.49
CA PHE A 9 -27.79 5.79 4.04
C PHE A 9 -26.74 5.03 4.88
N ALA A 10 -27.19 4.11 5.76
CA ALA A 10 -26.30 3.26 6.54
C ALA A 10 -25.41 2.35 5.68
N THR A 11 -25.91 1.80 4.57
CA THR A 11 -25.07 1.00 3.65
C THR A 11 -24.01 1.83 2.92
N ILE A 12 -24.27 3.11 2.63
CA ILE A 12 -23.30 3.99 1.97
C ILE A 12 -22.19 4.41 2.95
N CYS A 13 -22.52 4.76 4.19
CA CYS A 13 -21.53 5.19 5.19
C CYS A 13 -20.49 4.10 5.54
N ASN A 14 -20.84 2.81 5.47
CA ASN A 14 -19.94 1.71 5.85
C ASN A 14 -18.81 1.41 4.85
N ILE A 15 -18.82 2.03 3.65
CA ILE A 15 -17.86 1.72 2.58
C ILE A 15 -16.57 2.56 2.68
N CYS A 16 -16.56 3.63 3.49
CA CYS A 16 -15.51 4.66 3.48
C CYS A 16 -14.39 4.48 4.52
N ILE A 17 -14.37 3.40 5.31
CA ILE A 17 -13.35 3.18 6.35
C ILE A 17 -12.18 2.38 5.75
N GLY A 18 -11.19 3.10 5.21
CA GLY A 18 -9.93 2.53 4.72
C GLY A 18 -8.80 2.72 5.73
N SER A 19 -8.10 1.64 6.09
CA SER A 19 -7.03 1.59 7.10
C SER A 19 -5.70 2.29 6.73
N HIS A 20 -5.72 3.12 5.69
CA HIS A 20 -4.57 3.76 5.10
C HIS A 20 -4.77 5.28 5.09
N LEU A 21 -3.78 6.01 5.60
CA LEU A 21 -3.74 7.46 5.62
C LEU A 21 -2.44 7.93 4.96
N ASN A 22 -2.54 8.79 3.95
CA ASN A 22 -1.38 9.49 3.38
C ASN A 22 -1.34 10.90 3.96
N LEU A 23 -0.27 11.22 4.69
CA LEU A 23 -0.01 12.53 5.28
C LEU A 23 1.01 13.28 4.42
N GLU A 24 0.65 14.47 3.93
CA GLU A 24 1.60 15.40 3.31
C GLU A 24 2.13 16.37 4.39
N ILE A 25 3.45 16.38 4.58
CA ILE A 25 4.18 17.21 5.54
C ILE A 25 4.92 18.27 4.73
N GLN A 26 4.67 19.54 5.02
CA GLN A 26 5.29 20.65 4.28
C GLN A 26 6.78 20.77 4.59
N ASP A 27 7.54 21.38 3.69
CA ASP A 27 8.96 21.69 3.92
C ASP A 27 9.16 22.53 5.19
N GLY A 28 10.14 22.16 6.03
CA GLY A 28 10.41 22.84 7.29
C GLY A 28 9.33 22.70 8.38
N LYS A 29 8.31 21.87 8.20
CA LYS A 29 7.20 21.71 9.15
C LYS A 29 7.24 20.43 9.99
N HIS A 30 6.49 20.50 11.09
CA HIS A 30 6.26 19.44 12.04
C HIS A 30 4.75 19.21 12.20
N ASP A 31 4.30 18.00 11.88
CA ASP A 31 2.88 17.61 11.91
C ASP A 31 2.71 16.33 12.74
N CYS A 32 1.66 16.27 13.57
CA CYS A 32 1.40 15.17 14.48
C CYS A 32 -0.01 14.60 14.30
N LEU A 33 -0.13 13.26 14.32
CA LEU A 33 -1.39 12.54 14.38
C LEU A 33 -1.59 11.94 15.77
N TYR A 34 -2.79 12.05 16.32
CA TYR A 34 -3.12 11.53 17.65
C TYR A 34 -4.00 10.28 17.52
N MET A 35 -3.67 9.23 18.27
CA MET A 35 -4.41 7.97 18.29
C MET A 35 -4.69 7.54 19.73
N GLU A 36 -5.97 7.46 20.07
CA GLU A 36 -6.46 6.96 21.36
C GLU A 36 -6.23 5.44 21.47
N LYS A 37 -5.74 4.97 22.62
CA LYS A 37 -5.53 3.54 22.91
C LYS A 37 -5.87 3.19 24.37
N PHE A 38 -6.26 1.95 24.59
CA PHE A 38 -6.55 1.38 25.91
C PHE A 38 -5.45 0.41 26.37
N ILE A 39 -5.38 0.14 27.69
CA ILE A 39 -4.44 -0.85 28.24
C ILE A 39 -4.67 -2.22 27.60
N GLY A 40 -3.60 -2.83 27.09
CA GLY A 40 -3.65 -4.13 26.43
C GLY A 40 -3.99 -4.10 24.94
N ASP A 41 -4.31 -2.93 24.36
CA ASP A 41 -4.37 -2.77 22.91
C ASP A 41 -3.01 -3.06 22.27
N ARG A 42 -3.03 -3.40 20.98
CA ARG A 42 -1.83 -3.40 20.14
C ARG A 42 -1.74 -2.16 19.26
N MET A 43 -0.52 -1.70 19.06
CA MET A 43 -0.14 -0.60 18.20
C MET A 43 0.74 -1.14 17.07
N ASN A 44 0.07 -1.72 16.07
CA ASN A 44 0.72 -2.28 14.88
C ASN A 44 0.59 -1.28 13.72
N ILE A 45 1.62 -0.48 13.50
CA ILE A 45 1.62 0.59 12.49
C ILE A 45 2.76 0.36 11.52
N VAL A 46 2.45 0.33 10.23
CA VAL A 46 3.45 0.39 9.16
C VAL A 46 3.46 1.81 8.60
N ILE A 47 4.57 2.50 8.81
CA ILE A 47 4.85 3.85 8.34
C ILE A 47 5.85 3.73 7.18
N GLN A 48 5.58 4.40 6.06
CA GLN A 48 6.49 4.42 4.92
C GLN A 48 6.54 5.82 4.29
N LEU A 49 7.74 6.32 4.06
CA LEU A 49 7.97 7.50 3.23
C LEU A 49 7.74 7.11 1.76
N LEU A 50 6.67 7.63 1.16
CA LEU A 50 6.25 7.31 -0.21
C LEU A 50 6.92 8.21 -1.24
N TYR A 51 7.13 9.48 -0.90
CA TYR A 51 7.69 10.50 -1.79
C TYR A 51 8.25 11.71 -1.02
N GLY A 52 9.13 12.50 -1.65
CA GLY A 52 9.42 13.86 -1.21
C GLY A 52 10.84 14.12 -0.71
N ALA A 53 10.96 14.50 0.57
CA ALA A 53 12.23 14.74 1.25
C ALA A 53 13.08 13.46 1.39
N PRO A 54 14.42 13.57 1.51
CA PRO A 54 15.30 12.39 1.61
C PRO A 54 15.25 11.70 2.98
N LYS A 55 14.86 12.45 4.03
CA LYS A 55 14.77 12.00 5.42
C LYS A 55 13.60 12.73 6.09
N VAL A 56 12.84 12.02 6.90
CA VAL A 56 11.83 12.59 7.80
C VAL A 56 12.14 12.08 9.20
N LEU A 57 12.27 12.98 10.17
CA LEU A 57 12.42 12.63 11.58
C LEU A 57 11.04 12.21 12.10
N PHE A 58 10.91 10.96 12.54
CA PHE A 58 9.74 10.43 13.22
C PHE A 58 9.95 10.41 14.73
N THR A 59 8.91 10.73 15.49
CA THR A 59 8.88 10.62 16.96
C THR A 59 7.53 10.13 17.45
N LEU A 60 7.53 9.11 18.30
CA LEU A 60 6.36 8.58 19.01
C LEU A 60 6.37 9.09 20.45
N PHE A 61 5.31 9.77 20.87
CA PHE A 61 5.12 10.22 22.25
C PHE A 61 4.05 9.40 23.00
N SER A 62 4.26 9.20 24.30
CA SER A 62 3.26 8.64 25.23
C SER A 62 2.14 9.64 25.52
N PRO A 63 1.02 9.20 26.12
CA PRO A 63 -0.02 10.09 26.67
C PRO A 63 0.47 11.05 27.77
N HIS A 64 1.71 10.90 28.26
CA HIS A 64 2.37 11.83 29.19
C HIS A 64 3.41 12.73 28.50
N ASN A 65 3.41 12.77 27.16
CA ASN A 65 4.35 13.50 26.31
C ASN A 65 5.82 13.06 26.52
N GLU A 66 6.04 11.81 26.94
CA GLU A 66 7.36 11.20 27.03
C GLU A 66 7.73 10.57 25.68
N ILE A 67 9.00 10.64 25.29
CA ILE A 67 9.46 10.07 24.03
C ILE A 67 9.63 8.56 24.18
N ILE A 68 8.91 7.79 23.38
CA ILE A 68 8.99 6.32 23.34
C ILE A 68 9.99 5.87 22.27
N LEU A 69 9.93 6.48 21.09
CA LEU A 69 10.75 6.11 19.93
C LEU A 69 11.08 7.35 19.10
N ILE A 70 12.34 7.45 18.69
CA ILE A 70 12.82 8.40 17.66
C ILE A 70 13.38 7.59 16.49
N ASN A 71 13.14 8.05 15.26
CA ASN A 71 13.86 7.59 14.07
C ASN A 71 14.19 8.81 13.19
N GLU A 72 15.45 9.22 13.16
CA GLU A 72 15.91 10.43 12.47
C GLU A 72 15.92 10.31 10.94
N GLU A 73 15.99 9.07 10.42
CA GLU A 73 16.15 8.79 8.99
C GLU A 73 15.04 7.85 8.48
N MET A 74 13.80 8.12 8.88
CA MET A 74 12.66 7.24 8.59
C MET A 74 12.32 7.23 7.09
N SER A 75 12.62 6.10 6.45
CA SER A 75 12.16 5.74 5.10
C SER A 75 11.08 4.65 5.14
N SER A 76 11.19 3.72 6.09
CA SER A 76 10.14 2.78 6.48
C SER A 76 10.33 2.40 7.95
N LEU A 77 9.24 2.25 8.69
CA LEU A 77 9.21 1.84 10.08
C LEU A 77 7.99 0.95 10.33
N THR A 78 8.20 -0.19 10.97
CA THR A 78 7.12 -1.02 11.51
C THR A 78 7.19 -0.96 13.03
N LEU A 79 6.11 -0.49 13.64
CA LEU A 79 5.86 -0.50 15.08
C LEU A 79 4.90 -1.65 15.38
N ASP A 80 5.17 -2.47 16.40
CA ASP A 80 4.27 -3.54 16.88
C ASP A 80 4.34 -3.65 18.40
N GLU A 81 3.86 -2.62 19.07
CA GLU A 81 3.96 -2.47 20.53
C GLU A 81 2.65 -2.83 21.25
N ASN A 82 2.76 -3.22 22.53
CA ASN A 82 1.60 -3.46 23.40
C ASN A 82 1.39 -2.22 24.29
N VAL A 83 0.15 -1.75 24.40
CA VAL A 83 -0.17 -0.48 25.06
C VAL A 83 -0.21 -0.67 26.58
N HIS A 84 0.75 -0.04 27.26
CA HIS A 84 0.90 -0.07 28.73
C HIS A 84 0.19 1.08 29.46
N ILE A 85 -0.04 2.22 28.79
CA ILE A 85 -0.66 3.43 29.35
C ILE A 85 -1.85 3.81 28.46
N PRO A 86 -3.06 4.02 28.99
CA PRO A 86 -4.21 4.41 28.18
C PRO A 86 -4.17 5.91 27.86
N GLY A 87 -4.67 6.30 26.69
CA GLY A 87 -4.78 7.69 26.25
C GLY A 87 -4.37 7.93 24.80
N ALA A 88 -4.26 9.20 24.41
CA ALA A 88 -3.79 9.62 23.10
C ALA A 88 -2.27 9.52 22.98
N TYR A 89 -1.79 8.64 22.10
CA TYR A 89 -0.40 8.61 21.64
C TYR A 89 -0.22 9.54 20.44
N ALA A 90 0.90 10.26 20.38
CA ALA A 90 1.19 11.18 19.26
C ALA A 90 2.26 10.61 18.31
N LEU A 91 1.89 10.49 17.04
CA LEU A 91 2.72 10.08 15.90
C LEU A 91 3.16 11.34 15.18
N CYS A 92 4.35 11.83 15.52
CA CYS A 92 4.84 13.11 15.04
C CYS A 92 5.93 12.94 13.96
N PHE A 93 5.88 13.79 12.94
CA PHE A 93 6.79 13.79 11.81
C PHE A 93 7.38 15.19 11.63
N ASN A 94 8.67 15.28 11.34
CA ASN A 94 9.38 16.55 11.17
C ASN A 94 10.20 16.54 9.87
N ASN A 95 9.91 17.51 9.00
CA ASN A 95 10.52 17.71 7.69
C ASN A 95 11.49 18.92 7.67
N THR A 96 12.16 19.22 8.79
CA THR A 96 13.24 20.23 8.84
C THR A 96 14.49 19.89 8.02
N TYR A 97 14.60 18.66 7.53
CA TYR A 97 15.66 18.21 6.61
C TYR A 97 15.19 18.09 5.15
N GLY A 98 13.98 18.58 4.86
CA GLY A 98 13.52 18.83 3.50
C GLY A 98 14.39 19.90 2.84
N TYR A 99 14.87 19.61 1.62
CA TYR A 99 15.58 20.59 0.79
C TYR A 99 14.57 21.25 -0.16
N SER A 100 13.64 22.03 0.39
CA SER A 100 12.51 22.64 -0.33
C SER A 100 11.58 21.61 -0.98
N ARG A 101 11.22 20.53 -0.26
CA ARG A 101 10.32 19.46 -0.72
C ARG A 101 9.40 18.97 0.40
N ASN A 102 8.09 19.01 0.12
CA ASN A 102 7.09 18.33 0.94
C ASN A 102 7.35 16.81 0.95
N ALA A 103 7.09 16.15 2.07
CA ALA A 103 7.19 14.71 2.23
C ALA A 103 5.79 14.08 2.28
N ILE A 104 5.59 12.93 1.62
CA ILE A 104 4.34 12.17 1.69
C ILE A 104 4.62 10.87 2.44
N VAL A 105 4.02 10.72 3.62
CA VAL A 105 4.15 9.54 4.49
C VAL A 105 2.85 8.75 4.45
N GLY A 106 2.92 7.51 3.97
CA GLY A 106 1.84 6.54 4.04
C GLY A 106 1.86 5.82 5.38
N ILE A 107 0.70 5.74 6.03
CA ILE A 107 0.51 5.15 7.35
C ILE A 107 -0.61 4.10 7.24
N ASN A 108 -0.28 2.86 7.56
CA ASN A 108 -1.24 1.76 7.69
C ASN A 108 -1.36 1.37 9.16
N TYR A 109 -2.54 1.55 9.74
CA TYR A 109 -2.78 1.41 11.18
C TYR A 109 -3.58 0.15 11.58
N ASP A 110 -4.07 -0.63 10.61
CA ASP A 110 -4.74 -1.93 10.84
C ASP A 110 -3.93 -3.12 10.31
N ALA A 111 -2.61 -2.98 10.16
CA ALA A 111 -1.76 -4.02 9.61
C ALA A 111 -1.83 -5.35 10.39
N HIS A 112 -2.19 -5.35 11.68
CA HIS A 112 -2.43 -6.56 12.48
C HIS A 112 -3.76 -7.27 12.14
N LEU A 113 -4.82 -6.52 11.83
CA LEU A 113 -6.14 -7.06 11.48
C LEU A 113 -6.05 -7.91 10.20
N ASP A 114 -5.27 -7.42 9.22
CA ASP A 114 -4.92 -8.17 8.02
C ASP A 114 -3.91 -9.29 8.36
N ASN A 115 -2.76 -9.00 8.97
CA ASN A 115 -1.68 -9.99 9.15
C ASN A 115 -2.06 -11.23 9.99
N SER A 116 -2.90 -11.12 11.02
CA SER A 116 -3.33 -12.30 11.80
C SER A 116 -4.17 -13.26 10.95
N LEU A 117 -5.14 -12.73 10.19
CA LEU A 117 -6.00 -13.51 9.31
C LEU A 117 -5.21 -14.03 8.10
N LYS A 118 -4.41 -13.17 7.47
CA LYS A 118 -3.55 -13.43 6.31
C LYS A 118 -2.45 -14.43 6.63
N GLY A 119 -1.90 -14.43 7.84
CA GLY A 119 -0.95 -15.43 8.32
C GLY A 119 -1.57 -16.83 8.42
N GLN A 120 -2.76 -16.95 9.03
CA GLN A 120 -3.52 -18.22 9.03
C GLN A 120 -3.89 -18.67 7.61
N LEU A 121 -4.26 -17.73 6.74
CA LEU A 121 -4.61 -18.01 5.34
C LEU A 121 -3.37 -18.47 4.54
N GLN A 122 -2.21 -17.83 4.72
CA GLN A 122 -0.95 -18.23 4.11
C GLN A 122 -0.48 -19.60 4.59
N GLN A 123 -0.65 -19.94 5.88
CA GLN A 123 -0.35 -21.28 6.39
C GLN A 123 -1.22 -22.35 5.72
N ARG A 124 -2.53 -22.10 5.53
CA ARG A 124 -3.41 -22.99 4.75
C ARG A 124 -2.95 -23.12 3.30
N ILE A 125 -2.71 -22.00 2.62
CA ILE A 125 -2.22 -21.99 1.22
C ILE A 125 -0.88 -22.72 1.08
N MET A 126 0.02 -22.62 2.06
CA MET A 126 1.30 -23.33 2.08
C MET A 126 1.12 -24.85 2.30
N LEU A 127 0.23 -25.26 3.20
CA LEU A 127 -0.16 -26.66 3.40
C LEU A 127 -0.78 -27.26 2.14
N ASP A 128 -1.69 -26.54 1.48
CA ASP A 128 -2.35 -27.04 0.27
C ASP A 128 -1.42 -27.04 -0.95
N LYS A 129 -0.50 -26.05 -1.07
CA LYS A 129 0.62 -26.11 -2.02
C LYS A 129 1.52 -27.33 -1.76
N ARG A 130 1.79 -27.68 -0.50
CA ARG A 130 2.61 -28.84 -0.14
C ARG A 130 1.90 -30.15 -0.49
N ARG A 131 0.62 -30.28 -0.16
CA ARG A 131 -0.23 -31.42 -0.59
C ARG A 131 -0.26 -31.58 -2.11
N LEU A 132 -0.40 -30.47 -2.85
CA LEU A 132 -0.39 -30.45 -4.31
C LEU A 132 0.99 -30.85 -4.87
N ALA A 133 2.08 -30.35 -4.30
CA ALA A 133 3.44 -30.77 -4.67
C ALA A 133 3.66 -32.27 -4.39
N GLU A 134 3.18 -32.78 -3.26
CA GLU A 134 3.23 -34.22 -2.92
C GLU A 134 2.37 -35.08 -3.87
N SER A 135 1.20 -34.60 -4.33
CA SER A 135 0.43 -35.31 -5.37
C SER A 135 1.11 -35.26 -6.74
N ILE A 136 1.73 -34.14 -7.10
CA ILE A 136 2.50 -34.00 -8.35
C ILE A 136 3.74 -34.89 -8.32
N MET A 137 4.47 -34.96 -7.20
CA MET A 137 5.63 -35.87 -7.04
C MET A 137 5.24 -37.35 -7.03
N LYS A 138 4.01 -37.68 -6.61
CA LYS A 138 3.46 -39.04 -6.76
C LYS A 138 3.06 -39.37 -8.21
N GLN A 139 2.87 -38.36 -9.06
CA GLN A 139 2.58 -38.55 -10.50
C GLN A 139 3.83 -38.43 -11.40
N ASN A 140 4.81 -37.58 -11.04
CA ASN A 140 5.96 -37.25 -11.89
C ASN A 140 7.31 -37.50 -11.21
N LYS A 141 8.19 -38.23 -11.91
CA LYS A 141 9.56 -38.57 -11.51
C LYS A 141 10.56 -37.77 -12.40
N PRO A 142 11.57 -37.07 -11.85
CA PRO A 142 12.14 -35.86 -12.50
C PRO A 142 13.52 -36.01 -13.17
N SER A 143 13.92 -34.97 -13.94
CA SER A 143 15.28 -34.73 -14.47
C SER A 143 15.62 -33.21 -14.58
N ILE A 144 16.84 -32.80 -14.15
CA ILE A 144 17.59 -31.54 -14.46
C ILE A 144 17.28 -30.24 -13.62
N MET A 145 18.31 -29.41 -13.32
CA MET A 145 18.28 -28.20 -12.42
C MET A 145 19.50 -27.22 -12.63
N ILE A 146 19.35 -25.88 -12.44
CA ILE A 146 20.42 -24.80 -12.44
C ILE A 146 20.01 -23.57 -11.55
N ILE A 147 20.93 -22.72 -11.00
CA ILE A 147 20.67 -21.52 -10.13
C ILE A 147 21.64 -20.28 -10.36
N PRO A 148 21.17 -18.99 -10.25
CA PRO A 148 21.97 -17.72 -10.32
C PRO A 148 22.12 -16.89 -8.97
N ARG A 149 22.25 -15.51 -8.99
CA ARG A 149 23.33 -14.77 -8.24
C ARG A 149 23.20 -13.14 -8.15
N VAL A 150 23.90 -12.29 -7.30
CA VAL A 150 23.66 -10.81 -6.82
C VAL A 150 24.68 -9.57 -7.06
N VAL A 151 24.33 -8.28 -7.48
CA VAL A 151 25.24 -7.03 -7.78
C VAL A 151 25.43 -5.94 -6.69
N LYS A 152 26.30 -4.95 -7.00
CA LYS A 152 26.22 -3.53 -6.63
C LYS A 152 26.55 -2.61 -7.84
N LYS A 153 26.18 -1.33 -7.96
CA LYS A 153 24.92 -0.61 -7.64
C LYS A 153 24.91 0.82 -8.22
N GLU A 154 26.09 1.40 -8.49
CA GLU A 154 26.25 2.84 -8.79
C GLU A 154 26.08 3.22 -10.27
N GLU A 155 25.77 2.26 -11.17
CA GLU A 155 25.48 2.49 -12.60
C GLU A 155 23.95 2.62 -12.88
N GLN A 156 23.13 2.66 -11.83
CA GLN A 156 21.71 2.29 -11.87
C GLN A 156 20.77 3.43 -12.35
N ASP A 157 21.03 4.67 -11.94
CA ASP A 157 20.05 5.77 -12.09
C ASP A 157 20.01 6.42 -13.49
N SER A 158 21.06 6.31 -14.30
CA SER A 158 21.08 6.85 -15.68
C SER A 158 20.39 5.93 -16.71
N TYR A 159 20.18 4.66 -16.35
CA TYR A 159 19.60 3.63 -17.23
C TYR A 159 18.06 3.65 -17.31
N ILE A 160 17.38 4.40 -16.44
CA ILE A 160 15.92 4.26 -16.22
C ILE A 160 15.08 4.86 -17.37
N MET A 161 15.60 5.83 -18.14
CA MET A 161 14.90 6.43 -19.29
C MET A 161 15.50 6.09 -20.67
N ASN A 162 16.79 5.77 -20.74
CA ASN A 162 17.42 5.22 -21.95
C ASN A 162 17.69 3.73 -21.70
N ALA A 163 16.68 2.89 -21.93
CA ALA A 163 16.85 1.44 -21.84
C ALA A 163 17.99 1.01 -22.79
N PRO A 164 19.02 0.29 -22.30
CA PRO A 164 20.17 -0.08 -23.10
C PRO A 164 19.75 -1.00 -24.24
N ASP A 165 20.37 -0.83 -25.42
CA ASP A 165 20.33 -1.88 -26.44
C ASP A 165 21.06 -3.11 -25.90
N MET A 166 20.28 -4.09 -25.43
CA MET A 166 20.73 -5.34 -24.81
C MET A 166 21.73 -6.13 -25.67
N ASN A 167 21.80 -5.85 -26.97
CA ASN A 167 22.77 -6.49 -27.88
C ASN A 167 24.22 -6.03 -27.63
N LYS A 168 24.46 -4.83 -27.08
CA LYS A 168 25.82 -4.28 -26.89
C LYS A 168 26.61 -4.87 -25.72
N LEU A 169 25.96 -5.52 -24.75
CA LEU A 169 26.61 -6.11 -23.57
C LEU A 169 27.11 -7.55 -23.79
N ARG A 170 27.21 -8.02 -25.04
CA ARG A 170 27.43 -9.44 -25.38
C ARG A 170 28.86 -9.84 -25.72
N SER A 171 29.81 -8.90 -25.73
CA SER A 171 31.18 -9.08 -26.26
C SER A 171 32.30 -8.91 -25.22
N TYR A 172 32.06 -9.33 -23.97
CA TYR A 172 33.11 -9.39 -22.95
C TYR A 172 33.72 -10.80 -22.92
N GLU A 173 34.77 -11.03 -23.70
CA GLU A 173 35.51 -12.31 -23.64
C GLU A 173 36.38 -12.36 -22.37
N PRO A 174 36.32 -13.44 -21.58
CA PRO A 174 37.08 -13.55 -20.34
C PRO A 174 38.57 -13.81 -20.62
N VAL A 175 39.45 -12.94 -20.09
CA VAL A 175 40.89 -13.16 -20.10
C VAL A 175 41.23 -14.40 -19.27
N LYS A 176 41.92 -15.35 -19.88
CA LYS A 176 42.04 -16.73 -19.38
C LYS A 176 43.31 -16.93 -18.54
N ASP A 177 43.28 -16.45 -17.30
CA ASP A 177 44.29 -16.76 -16.29
C ASP A 177 43.85 -17.93 -15.40
N ASN A 178 44.78 -18.81 -15.04
CA ASN A 178 44.52 -20.16 -14.52
C ASN A 178 44.49 -20.26 -12.97
N SER A 179 44.45 -19.14 -12.26
CA SER A 179 44.31 -19.16 -10.79
C SER A 179 42.93 -19.64 -10.36
N THR A 180 42.86 -20.46 -9.30
CA THR A 180 41.56 -20.99 -8.82
C THR A 180 40.73 -19.92 -8.09
N GLU A 181 41.39 -18.89 -7.56
CA GLU A 181 40.75 -17.79 -6.83
C GLU A 181 40.07 -16.80 -7.77
N THR A 182 40.64 -16.52 -8.95
CA THR A 182 40.03 -15.62 -9.94
C THR A 182 38.71 -16.19 -10.49
N PHE A 183 38.54 -17.51 -10.62
CA PHE A 183 37.25 -18.09 -11.02
C PHE A 183 36.15 -17.89 -9.98
N LEU A 184 36.47 -18.03 -8.67
CA LEU A 184 35.51 -17.75 -7.60
C LEU A 184 35.16 -16.26 -7.54
N GLN A 185 36.13 -15.37 -7.79
CA GLN A 185 35.89 -13.94 -7.92
C GLN A 185 35.08 -13.60 -9.18
N GLU A 186 35.34 -14.22 -10.34
CA GLU A 186 34.59 -14.02 -11.59
C GLU A 186 33.14 -14.49 -11.44
N LYS A 187 32.90 -15.66 -10.85
CA LYS A 187 31.53 -16.11 -10.48
C LYS A 187 30.97 -15.38 -9.27
N ALA A 188 31.75 -14.59 -8.54
CA ALA A 188 31.26 -13.58 -7.60
C ALA A 188 30.93 -12.26 -8.31
N VAL A 189 31.60 -11.86 -9.38
CA VAL A 189 31.18 -10.74 -10.25
C VAL A 189 30.01 -11.15 -11.16
N LEU A 190 29.76 -12.46 -11.30
CA LEU A 190 28.51 -13.00 -11.84
C LEU A 190 27.50 -13.47 -10.78
N ILE A 191 27.85 -13.51 -9.46
CA ILE A 191 26.97 -12.99 -8.38
C ILE A 191 26.56 -11.64 -8.91
N SER A 192 27.55 -10.79 -9.12
CA SER A 192 27.30 -9.41 -9.39
C SER A 192 26.22 -9.17 -10.44
N ILE A 193 26.42 -9.16 -11.76
CA ILE A 193 25.47 -8.47 -12.67
C ILE A 193 23.94 -8.86 -12.58
N ASN A 194 23.50 -9.95 -11.92
CA ASN A 194 22.13 -10.47 -11.97
C ASN A 194 21.10 -9.97 -10.91
N LEU A 195 21.25 -10.10 -9.57
CA LEU A 195 20.11 -9.72 -8.67
C LEU A 195 19.82 -8.23 -8.63
N ASP A 196 20.76 -7.34 -8.94
CA ASP A 196 20.42 -5.91 -8.92
C ASP A 196 19.62 -5.54 -10.18
N ARG A 197 19.85 -6.23 -11.31
CA ARG A 197 18.86 -6.22 -12.42
C ARG A 197 17.50 -6.76 -11.97
N MET A 198 17.44 -7.73 -11.04
CA MET A 198 16.17 -8.13 -10.42
C MET A 198 15.63 -7.08 -9.44
N TYR A 199 16.49 -6.35 -8.71
CA TYR A 199 16.12 -5.28 -7.80
C TYR A 199 15.51 -4.11 -8.57
N ASP A 200 16.15 -3.69 -9.66
CA ASP A 200 15.67 -2.70 -10.63
C ASP A 200 14.34 -3.15 -11.25
N PHE A 201 14.26 -4.39 -11.73
CA PHE A 201 13.02 -4.92 -12.28
C PHE A 201 11.88 -4.91 -11.25
N ILE A 202 12.17 -5.29 -9.99
CA ILE A 202 11.20 -5.23 -8.88
C ILE A 202 10.80 -3.78 -8.57
N ASN A 203 11.72 -2.82 -8.58
CA ASN A 203 11.43 -1.43 -8.26
C ASN A 203 10.65 -0.72 -9.38
N VAL A 204 11.03 -0.93 -10.64
CA VAL A 204 10.29 -0.45 -11.82
C VAL A 204 8.90 -1.09 -11.89
N HIS A 205 8.78 -2.38 -11.55
CA HIS A 205 7.48 -3.05 -11.46
C HIS A 205 6.64 -2.48 -10.31
N LYS A 206 7.20 -2.29 -9.11
CA LYS A 206 6.51 -1.64 -7.98
C LYS A 206 6.01 -0.25 -8.35
N TYR A 207 6.86 0.60 -8.92
CA TYR A 207 6.49 1.95 -9.36
C TYR A 207 5.31 1.93 -10.35
N LYS A 208 5.38 1.08 -11.38
CA LYS A 208 4.26 0.90 -12.33
C LYS A 208 3.01 0.37 -11.64
N THR A 209 3.13 -0.60 -10.73
CA THR A 209 1.99 -1.13 -9.96
C THR A 209 1.34 -0.05 -9.10
N SER A 210 2.10 0.76 -8.37
CA SER A 210 1.57 1.88 -7.57
C SER A 210 0.87 2.92 -8.46
N LEU A 211 1.45 3.28 -9.61
CA LEU A 211 0.82 4.22 -10.54
C LEU A 211 -0.48 3.66 -11.14
N HIS A 212 -0.52 2.36 -11.45
CA HIS A 212 -1.76 1.69 -11.86
C HIS A 212 -2.80 1.61 -10.74
N LEU A 213 -2.38 1.42 -9.48
CA LEU A 213 -3.27 1.39 -8.32
C LEU A 213 -3.88 2.77 -8.04
N ASN A 214 -3.09 3.86 -8.05
CA ASN A 214 -3.62 5.22 -7.91
C ASN A 214 -4.64 5.52 -9.01
N LEU A 215 -4.31 5.26 -10.27
CA LEU A 215 -5.25 5.43 -11.39
C LEU A 215 -6.50 4.56 -11.24
N GLN A 216 -6.38 3.34 -10.70
CA GLN A 216 -7.53 2.47 -10.43
C GLN A 216 -8.39 3.02 -9.28
N GLU A 217 -7.79 3.62 -8.25
CA GLU A 217 -8.47 4.21 -7.11
C GLU A 217 -9.19 5.53 -7.47
N ASP A 218 -8.55 6.41 -8.24
CA ASP A 218 -9.17 7.61 -8.81
C ASP A 218 -10.40 7.26 -9.67
N ASN A 219 -10.24 6.30 -10.60
CA ASN A 219 -11.34 5.84 -11.45
C ASN A 219 -12.44 5.16 -10.63
N LYS A 220 -12.09 4.34 -9.62
CA LYS A 220 -13.05 3.70 -8.71
C LYS A 220 -13.83 4.75 -7.91
N SER A 221 -13.15 5.77 -7.39
CA SER A 221 -13.76 6.90 -6.66
C SER A 221 -14.74 7.65 -7.57
N TYR A 222 -14.31 8.04 -8.76
CA TYR A 222 -15.15 8.72 -9.76
C TYR A 222 -16.40 7.91 -10.12
N VAL A 223 -16.25 6.62 -10.46
CA VAL A 223 -17.37 5.73 -10.82
C VAL A 223 -18.30 5.47 -9.63
N THR A 224 -17.78 5.34 -8.41
CA THR A 224 -18.59 5.16 -7.19
C THR A 224 -19.40 6.41 -6.89
N ASN A 225 -18.80 7.59 -6.96
CA ASN A 225 -19.48 8.87 -6.74
C ASN A 225 -20.55 9.14 -7.80
N PHE A 226 -20.25 8.88 -9.08
CA PHE A 226 -21.20 9.08 -10.18
C PHE A 226 -22.38 8.10 -10.14
N SER A 227 -22.13 6.81 -9.84
CA SER A 227 -23.19 5.81 -9.70
C SER A 227 -24.05 6.03 -8.45
N SER A 228 -23.47 6.49 -7.34
CA SER A 228 -24.21 6.94 -6.15
C SER A 228 -25.14 8.12 -6.47
N PHE A 229 -24.62 9.15 -7.17
CA PHE A 229 -25.41 10.29 -7.62
C PHE A 229 -26.58 9.88 -8.55
N LEU A 230 -26.34 8.99 -9.51
CA LEU A 230 -27.40 8.44 -10.37
C LEU A 230 -28.46 7.67 -9.58
N CYS A 231 -28.05 6.88 -8.58
CA CYS A 231 -28.98 6.14 -7.72
C CYS A 231 -29.91 7.10 -6.95
N VAL A 232 -29.36 8.15 -6.33
CA VAL A 232 -30.14 9.19 -5.65
C VAL A 232 -31.07 9.92 -6.63
N SER A 233 -30.60 10.27 -7.83
CA SER A 233 -31.39 10.93 -8.87
C SER A 233 -32.61 10.10 -9.29
N ILE A 234 -32.44 8.79 -9.49
CA ILE A 234 -33.54 7.86 -9.81
C ILE A 234 -34.58 7.86 -8.68
N VAL A 235 -34.17 7.72 -7.43
CA VAL A 235 -35.08 7.73 -6.26
C VAL A 235 -35.86 9.04 -6.16
N VAL A 236 -35.19 10.18 -6.35
CA VAL A 236 -35.83 11.52 -6.36
C VAL A 236 -36.85 11.62 -7.51
N SER A 237 -36.51 11.16 -8.72
CA SER A 237 -37.42 11.21 -9.87
C SER A 237 -38.70 10.39 -9.66
N GLY A 238 -38.59 9.17 -9.11
CA GLY A 238 -39.74 8.31 -8.80
C GLY A 238 -40.63 8.89 -7.70
N TYR A 239 -40.03 9.52 -6.68
CA TYR A 239 -40.79 10.26 -5.68
C TYR A 239 -41.55 11.44 -6.29
N LEU A 240 -40.90 12.22 -7.16
CA LEU A 240 -41.51 13.36 -7.84
C LEU A 240 -42.71 12.94 -8.69
N GLN A 241 -42.59 11.84 -9.44
CA GLN A 241 -43.68 11.24 -10.22
C GLN A 241 -44.90 10.90 -9.34
N VAL A 242 -44.69 10.26 -8.18
CA VAL A 242 -45.77 9.91 -7.24
C VAL A 242 -46.45 11.16 -6.66
N VAL A 243 -45.70 12.23 -6.36
CA VAL A 243 -46.25 13.50 -5.89
C VAL A 243 -47.10 14.18 -6.95
N ILE A 244 -46.60 14.26 -8.19
CA ILE A 244 -47.32 14.83 -9.33
C ILE A 244 -48.61 14.04 -9.60
N LEU A 245 -48.53 12.72 -9.62
CA LEU A 245 -49.67 11.84 -9.88
C LEU A 245 -50.75 11.97 -8.79
N LYS A 246 -50.36 12.05 -7.51
CA LYS A 246 -51.29 12.37 -6.41
C LYS A 246 -51.95 13.74 -6.56
N SER A 247 -51.20 14.77 -6.98
CA SER A 247 -51.71 16.14 -7.17
C SER A 247 -52.86 16.19 -8.20
N PHE A 248 -52.73 15.46 -9.31
CA PHE A 248 -53.79 15.34 -10.32
C PHE A 248 -55.09 14.72 -9.79
N PHE A 249 -55.01 13.68 -8.95
CA PHE A 249 -56.20 13.05 -8.39
C PHE A 249 -56.83 13.87 -7.25
N TYR A 250 -56.03 14.55 -6.42
CA TYR A 250 -56.53 15.31 -5.28
C TYR A 250 -57.52 16.41 -5.68
N LYS A 251 -57.23 17.14 -6.79
CA LYS A 251 -58.12 18.20 -7.31
C LYS A 251 -59.44 17.71 -7.92
N ARG A 252 -59.61 16.41 -8.20
CA ARG A 252 -60.89 15.84 -8.69
C ARG A 252 -61.78 15.31 -7.57
N LEU A 253 -61.24 14.98 -6.40
CA LEU A 253 -62.00 14.44 -5.27
C LEU A 253 -62.83 15.48 -4.51
N THR A 254 -62.50 16.77 -4.62
CA THR A 254 -63.25 17.88 -4.00
C THR A 254 -64.43 18.38 -4.83
N LEU A 255 -64.65 17.87 -6.05
CA LEU A 255 -65.74 18.32 -6.93
C LEU A 255 -66.91 17.33 -6.90
N LYS A 256 -67.57 17.28 -5.75
CA LYS A 256 -68.85 16.57 -5.55
C LYS A 256 -69.83 17.45 -4.77
N ILE A 257 -70.74 18.06 -5.55
CA ILE A 257 -72.01 18.68 -5.15
C ILE A 257 -71.81 19.92 -4.28
#